data_AF-A0A3C1M166-F1
#
_entry.id   AF-A0A3C1M166-F1
#
_cell.length_a   1.000
_cell.length_b   1.000
_cell.length_c   1.000
_cell.angle_alpha   90.00
_cell.angle_beta   90.00
_cell.angle_gamma   90.00
#
_symmetry.space_group_name_H-M   'P 1'
#
loop_
_entity.id
_entity.type
_entity.pdbx_description
1 polymer ?
#
loop_
_entity_poly.entity_id
_entity_poly.type
_entity_poly.pdbx_seq_one_letter_code
_entity_poly.pdbx_strand_id
1 'polypeptide(L)' 'MNDFANNLLRYPKFLALISLGVISALLRPLYPFFRRPVTAIAAVVVVVGTFVALVFTLRAMLGLDPVEF' A
#
# COMPACT_ATOMS: atom_id res chain seq x y z
N MET A 1 -0.48 -18.76 33.54
CA MET A 1 -1.20 -18.37 32.31
C MET A 1 -0.58 -17.14 31.64
N ASN A 2 -0.07 -16.16 32.39
CA ASN A 2 0.59 -14.97 31.84
C ASN A 2 1.81 -15.30 30.96
N ASP A 3 2.64 -16.28 31.33
CA ASP A 3 3.81 -16.66 30.53
C ASP A 3 3.44 -17.26 29.17
N PHE A 4 2.34 -18.00 29.09
CA PHE A 4 1.83 -18.55 27.84
C PHE A 4 1.34 -17.44 26.90
N ALA A 5 0.55 -16.50 27.41
CA ALA A 5 0.10 -15.34 26.64
C ALA A 5 1.27 -14.47 26.17
N ASN A 6 2.27 -14.23 27.03
CA ASN A 6 3.46 -13.46 26.67
C ASN A 6 4.31 -14.14 25.58
N ASN A 7 4.46 -15.47 25.64
CA ASN A 7 5.13 -16.22 24.58
C ASN A 7 4.34 -16.24 23.28
N LEU A 8 3.01 -16.36 23.37
CA LEU A 8 2.14 -16.37 22.18
C LEU A 8 2.16 -15.02 21.46
N LEU A 9 2.15 -13.91 22.18
CA LEU A 9 2.22 -12.55 21.62
C LEU A 9 3.59 -12.20 21.03
N ARG A 10 4.63 -12.98 21.32
CA ARG A 10 5.97 -12.80 20.76
C ARG A 10 6.00 -13.04 19.26
N TYR A 11 5.23 -14.02 18.77
CA TYR A 11 5.15 -14.38 17.36
C TYR A 11 4.54 -13.28 16.48
N PRO A 12 3.34 -12.73 16.77
CA PRO A 12 2.79 -11.63 15.99
C PRO A 12 3.65 -10.36 16.09
N LYS A 13 4.29 -10.10 17.24
CA LYS A 13 5.24 -8.98 17.39
C LYS A 13 6.46 -9.13 16.46
N PHE A 14 7.00 -10.34 16.36
CA PHE A 14 8.12 -10.64 15.47
C PHE A 14 7.71 -10.52 13.99
N LEU A 15 6.54 -11.06 13.62
CA LEU A 15 5.99 -10.91 12.28
C LEU A 15 5.76 -9.45 11.91
N ALA A 16 5.22 -8.64 12.82
CA ALA A 16 5.02 -7.20 12.59
C ALA A 16 6.36 -6.50 12.36
N LEU A 17 7.38 -6.77 13.18
CA LEU A 17 8.72 -6.17 13.03
C LEU A 17 9.37 -6.54 11.69
N ILE A 18 9.34 -7.82 11.32
CA ILE A 18 9.89 -8.27 10.02
C ILE A 18 9.12 -7.63 8.88
N SER A 19 7.79 -7.66 8.93
CA SER A 19 6.94 -7.09 7.88
C SER A 19 7.21 -5.60 7.71
N LEU A 20 7.30 -4.85 8.80
CA LEU A 20 7.66 -3.43 8.78
C LEU A 20 9.07 -3.21 8.23
N GLY A 21 10.03 -4.05 8.60
CA GLY A 21 11.39 -4.00 8.08
C GLY A 21 11.44 -4.20 6.56
N VAL A 22 10.73 -5.20 6.05
CA VAL A 22 10.62 -5.49 4.61
C VAL A 22 9.93 -4.34 3.87
N ILE A 23 8.78 -3.88 4.38
CA ILE A 23 8.06 -2.73 3.79
C ILE A 23 8.96 -1.49 3.76
N SER A 24 9.68 -1.22 4.85
CA SER A 24 10.59 -0.08 4.94
C SER A 24 11.73 -0.17 3.92
N ALA A 25 12.31 -1.37 3.72
CA ALA A 25 13.36 -1.59 2.74
C ALA A 25 12.86 -1.34 1.30
N LEU A 26 11.64 -1.80 0.98
CA LEU A 26 10.99 -1.59 -0.32
C LEU A 26 10.64 -0.12 -0.57
N LEU A 27 10.22 0.62 0.46
CA LEU A 27 9.84 2.03 0.36
C LEU A 27 11.04 2.99 0.44
N ARG A 28 12.20 2.54 0.93
CA ARG A 28 13.43 3.35 1.04
C ARG A 28 13.82 4.09 -0.26
N PRO A 29 13.80 3.48 -1.46
CA PRO A 29 14.11 4.19 -2.70
C PRO A 29 13.06 5.25 -3.09
N LEU A 30 11.85 5.20 -2.53
CA LEU A 30 10.80 6.20 -2.78
C LEU A 30 10.96 7.44 -1.90
N TYR A 31 11.68 7.34 -0.78
CA TYR A 31 11.95 8.46 0.13
C TYR A 31 12.47 9.75 -0.54
N PRO A 32 13.45 9.72 -1.47
CA PRO A 32 13.94 10.95 -2.12
C PRO A 32 12.88 11.70 -2.94
N PHE A 33 11.84 11.03 -3.45
CA PHE A 33 10.77 11.69 -4.20
C PHE A 33 9.96 12.66 -3.33
N PHE A 34 9.92 12.45 -2.01
CA PHE A 34 9.23 13.34 -1.07
C PHE A 34 10.09 14.53 -0.62
N ARG A 35 11.37 14.62 -1.03
CA ARG A 35 12.24 15.75 -0.67
C ARG A 35 12.06 16.99 -1.53
N ARG A 36 11.44 16.87 -2.71
CA ARG A 36 11.11 18.01 -3.58
C ARG A 36 9.60 18.03 -3.80
N PRO A 37 8.94 19.21 -3.68
CA PRO A 37 7.49 19.29 -3.76
C PRO A 37 6.96 18.78 -5.10
N VAL A 38 7.65 19.09 -6.20
CA VAL A 38 7.25 18.65 -7.55
C VAL A 38 7.26 17.13 -7.69
N THR A 39 8.32 16.45 -7.23
CA THR A 39 8.40 14.99 -7.32
C THR A 39 7.44 14.30 -6.35
N ALA A 40 7.13 14.94 -5.22
CA ALA A 40 6.14 14.44 -4.28
C ALA A 40 4.73 14.47 -4.89
N ILE A 41 4.35 15.58 -5.53
CA ILE A 41 3.08 15.71 -6.26
C ILE A 41 3.02 14.68 -7.38
N ALA A 42 4.08 14.54 -8.18
CA ALA A 42 4.14 13.54 -9.24
C ALA A 42 3.95 12.11 -8.69
N ALA A 43 4.59 11.76 -7.58
CA ALA A 43 4.41 10.46 -6.94
C ALA A 43 2.95 10.21 -6.52
N VAL A 44 2.30 11.21 -5.92
CA VAL A 44 0.87 11.11 -5.54
C VAL A 44 -0.02 10.95 -6.77
N VAL A 45 0.21 11.74 -7.82
CA VAL A 45 -0.54 11.64 -9.09
C VAL A 45 -0.39 10.26 -9.72
N VAL A 46 0.83 9.69 -9.73
CA VAL A 46 1.06 8.34 -10.27
C VAL A 46 0.30 7.28 -9.46
N VAL A 47 0.34 7.36 -8.13
CA VAL A 47 -0.39 6.42 -7.26
C VAL A 47 -1.89 6.52 -7.50
N VAL A 48 -2.46 7.73 -7.41
CA VAL A 48 -3.90 7.96 -7.62
C VAL A 48 -4.31 7.55 -9.04
N GLY A 49 -3.54 7.96 -10.04
CA GLY A 49 -3.79 7.62 -11.44
C GLY A 49 -3.78 6.11 -11.70
N THR A 50 -2.86 5.37 -11.05
CA THR A 50 -2.82 3.91 -11.14
C THR A 50 -4.09 3.28 -10.55
N PHE A 51 -4.54 3.74 -9.39
CA PHE A 51 -5.78 3.25 -8.77
C PHE A 51 -7.01 3.60 -9.62
N VAL A 52 -7.09 4.83 -10.14
CA VAL A 52 -8.17 5.25 -11.03
C VAL A 52 -8.21 4.39 -12.30
N ALA A 53 -7.06 4.17 -12.95
CA ALA A 53 -6.95 3.32 -14.12
C ALA A 53 -7.36 1.87 -13.82
N LEU A 54 -6.95 1.33 -12.67
CA LEU A 54 -7.31 0.00 -12.23
C LEU A 54 -8.83 -0.13 -12.00
N VAL A 55 -9.43 0.84 -11.31
CA VAL A 55 -10.89 0.86 -11.08
C VAL A 55 -11.64 0.93 -12.41
N PHE A 56 -11.26 1.81 -13.33
CA PHE A 56 -11.92 1.90 -14.63
C PHE A 56 -11.76 0.64 -15.46
N THR A 57 -10.56 0.05 -15.48
CA THR A 57 -10.33 -1.23 -16.16
C THR A 57 -11.24 -2.33 -15.58
N LEU A 58 -11.31 -2.44 -14.25
CA LEU A 58 -12.16 -3.44 -13.60
C LEU A 58 -13.64 -3.17 -13.86
N ARG A 59 -14.10 -1.92 -13.84
CA ARG A 59 -15.49 -1.57 -14.17
C ARG A 59 -15.86 -1.98 -15.59
N ALA A 60 -14.99 -1.71 -16.56
CA ALA A 60 -15.18 -2.12 -17.95
C ALA A 60 -15.22 -3.65 -18.08
N MET A 61 -14.30 -4.36 -17.42
CA MET A 61 -14.28 -5.83 -17.41
C MET A 61 -15.52 -6.45 -16.76
N LEU A 62 -16.08 -5.80 -15.75
CA LEU A 62 -17.26 -6.27 -15.03
C LEU A 62 -18.58 -5.78 -15.62
N GLY A 63 -18.55 -4.98 -16.70
CA GLY A 63 -19.75 -4.41 -17.31
C GLY A 63 -20.52 -3.47 -16.38
N LEU A 64 -19.82 -2.80 -15.45
CA LEU A 64 -20.41 -1.85 -14.48
C LEU A 64 -20.44 -0.41 -15.03
N ASP A 65 -20.20 -0.25 -16.32
CA ASP A 65 -20.37 1.04 -16.99
C ASP A 65 -21.87 1.32 -17.12
N PRO A 66 -22.32 2.57 -16.93
CA PRO A 66 -23.72 2.90 -17.10
C PRO A 66 -24.16 2.51 -18.51
N VAL A 67 -25.14 1.60 -18.61
CA VAL A 67 -25.84 1.35 -19.87
C VAL A 67 -26.68 2.61 -20.11
N GLU A 68 -26.20 3.51 -20.97
CA GLU A 68 -27.05 4.58 -21.49
C GLU A 68 -28.10 3.93 -22.41
N PHE A 69 -29.37 4.14 -22.07
CA PHE A 69 -30.54 3.74 -22.87
C PHE A 69 -30.85 4.79 -23.93
#